data_AF-A0A6B3C9T1-F1
#
_entry.id   AF-A0A6B3C9T1-F1
#
_cell.length_a   1.000
_cell.length_b   1.000
_cell.length_c   1.000
_cell.angle_alpha   90.00
_cell.angle_beta   90.00
_cell.angle_gamma   90.00
#
_symmetry.space_group_name_H-M   'P 1'
#
loop_
_entity.id
_entity.type
_entity.pdbx_description
1 polymer ?
#
loop_
_entity_poly.entity_id
_entity_poly.type
_entity_poly.pdbx_seq_one_letter_code
_entity_poly.pdbx_strand_id
1 'polypeptide(L)'
;QLVHGRGDATLHSGTTLDALHALAAGGYVGRTDAAQLGDAYRFLRSMEHRIQLYRLRRTHLVPEDENDLRRLGRSMGLRTEPVAELNKAWRRHASAVRRLHEKLFYRPLLDAVAQLTPGETRLSPRAAGPRLAGLG
;
A
#
# COMPACT_ATOMS: atom_id res chain seq x y z
N GLN A 1 5.04 -5.54 -8.99
CA GLN A 1 6.24 -5.40 -9.83
C GLN A 1 7.11 -6.64 -9.76
N LEU A 2 7.55 -7.11 -8.59
CA LEU A 2 8.41 -8.32 -8.52
C LEU A 2 7.76 -9.59 -9.12
N VAL A 3 6.47 -9.82 -8.84
CA VAL A 3 5.75 -11.02 -9.33
C VAL A 3 5.53 -11.00 -10.86
N HIS A 4 5.20 -9.85 -11.43
CA HIS A 4 4.78 -9.74 -12.84
C HIS A 4 5.82 -9.08 -13.76
N GLY A 5 6.80 -8.37 -13.21
CA GLY A 5 7.78 -7.56 -13.97
C GLY A 5 8.71 -8.39 -14.84
N ARG A 6 8.97 -9.65 -14.46
CA ARG A 6 9.69 -10.59 -15.32
C ARG A 6 9.00 -10.81 -16.67
N GLY A 7 7.66 -10.84 -16.68
CA GLY A 7 6.85 -11.05 -17.89
C GLY A 7 6.37 -9.77 -18.54
N ASP A 8 6.44 -8.63 -17.85
CA ASP A 8 5.98 -7.33 -18.33
C ASP A 8 6.92 -6.20 -17.88
N ALA A 9 7.79 -5.78 -18.79
CA ALA A 9 8.77 -4.72 -18.56
C ALA A 9 8.12 -3.33 -18.36
N THR A 10 6.85 -3.13 -18.76
CA THR A 10 6.15 -1.87 -18.50
C THR A 10 5.95 -1.62 -17.00
N LEU A 11 6.06 -2.68 -16.19
CA LEU A 11 5.98 -2.60 -14.74
C LEU A 11 7.30 -2.18 -14.08
N HIS A 12 8.38 -1.91 -14.81
CA HIS A 12 9.70 -1.53 -14.24
C HIS A 12 9.83 -0.02 -13.94
N SER A 13 8.76 0.63 -13.49
CA SER A 13 8.85 2.01 -13.03
C SER A 13 9.44 2.12 -11.62
N GLY A 14 10.37 3.05 -11.43
CA GLY A 14 10.86 3.45 -10.11
C GLY A 14 9.91 4.39 -9.35
N THR A 15 8.86 4.91 -10.01
CA THR A 15 7.88 5.80 -9.39
C THR A 15 6.64 4.99 -8.97
N THR A 16 6.17 5.21 -7.75
CA THR A 16 5.01 4.45 -7.23
C THR A 16 3.75 4.72 -8.03
N LEU A 17 3.52 5.96 -8.47
CA LEU A 17 2.30 6.33 -9.19
C LEU A 17 2.28 5.77 -10.61
N ASP A 18 3.39 5.80 -11.35
CA ASP A 18 3.43 5.21 -12.69
C ASP A 18 3.36 3.68 -12.61
N ALA A 19 3.98 3.07 -11.60
CA ALA A 19 3.85 1.64 -11.35
C ALA A 19 2.38 1.25 -11.07
N LEU A 20 1.64 2.00 -10.25
CA LEU A 20 0.23 1.75 -10.00
C LEU A 20 -0.61 1.91 -11.27
N HIS A 21 -0.29 2.89 -12.11
CA HIS A 21 -0.97 3.08 -13.39
C HIS A 21 -0.71 1.92 -14.35
N ALA A 22 0.54 1.47 -14.50
CA ALA A 22 0.91 0.34 -15.34
C ALA A 22 0.26 -0.97 -14.83
N LEU A 23 0.27 -1.20 -13.51
CA LEU A 23 -0.40 -2.36 -12.90
C LEU A 23 -1.92 -2.38 -13.19
N ALA A 24 -2.56 -1.22 -13.18
CA ALA A 24 -3.99 -1.10 -13.50
C ALA A 24 -4.26 -1.29 -15.01
N ALA A 25 -3.39 -0.75 -15.86
CA ALA A 25 -3.49 -0.89 -17.31
C ALA A 25 -3.31 -2.35 -17.76
N GLY A 26 -2.36 -3.07 -17.16
CA GLY A 26 -2.13 -4.50 -17.39
C GLY A 26 -3.13 -5.44 -16.69
N GLY A 27 -4.11 -4.89 -15.96
CA GLY A 27 -5.14 -5.68 -15.27
C GLY A 27 -4.68 -6.43 -14.02
N TYR A 28 -3.43 -6.24 -13.58
CA TYR A 28 -2.87 -6.87 -12.38
C TYR A 28 -3.49 -6.34 -11.08
N VAL A 29 -3.95 -5.09 -11.10
CA VAL A 29 -4.68 -4.46 -9.99
C VAL A 29 -5.95 -3.82 -10.53
N GLY A 30 -7.07 -3.95 -9.81
CA GLY A 30 -8.31 -3.31 -10.20
C GLY A 30 -8.14 -1.78 -10.27
N ARG A 31 -8.68 -1.13 -11.32
CA ARG A 31 -8.53 0.33 -11.52
C ARG A 31 -8.94 1.16 -10.30
N THR A 32 -10.04 0.77 -9.65
CA THR A 32 -10.53 1.42 -8.42
C THR A 32 -9.56 1.25 -7.25
N ASP A 33 -8.94 0.07 -7.12
CA ASP A 33 -7.96 -0.20 -6.06
C ASP A 33 -6.66 0.59 -6.30
N ALA A 34 -6.19 0.64 -7.55
CA ALA A 34 -5.02 1.42 -7.94
C ALA A 34 -5.24 2.92 -7.71
N ALA A 35 -6.42 3.45 -8.04
CA ALA A 35 -6.78 4.83 -7.75
C ALA A 35 -6.77 5.12 -6.24
N GLN A 36 -7.39 4.24 -5.43
CA GLN A 36 -7.38 4.39 -3.96
C GLN A 36 -5.97 4.34 -3.36
N LEU A 37 -5.11 3.45 -3.85
CA LEU A 37 -3.70 3.41 -3.45
C LEU A 37 -2.96 4.69 -3.86
N GLY A 38 -3.21 5.20 -5.07
CA GLY A 38 -2.63 6.45 -5.54
C GLY A 38 -3.02 7.65 -4.67
N ASP A 39 -4.30 7.76 -4.29
CA ASP A 39 -4.79 8.82 -3.41
C ASP A 39 -4.19 8.73 -2.01
N ALA A 40 -4.11 7.51 -1.45
CA ALA A 40 -3.46 7.29 -0.16
C ALA A 40 -1.97 7.62 -0.21
N TYR A 41 -1.26 7.22 -1.27
CA TYR A 41 0.16 7.53 -1.45
C TYR A 41 0.40 9.04 -1.48
N ARG A 42 -0.37 9.79 -2.28
CA ARG A 42 -0.25 11.25 -2.37
C ARG A 42 -0.49 11.93 -1.02
N PHE A 43 -1.53 11.51 -0.30
CA PHE A 43 -1.83 12.04 1.03
C PHE A 43 -0.70 11.77 2.03
N LEU A 44 -0.28 10.50 2.16
CA LEU A 44 0.72 10.08 3.14
C LEU A 44 2.10 10.68 2.85
N ARG A 45 2.50 10.74 1.57
CA ARG A 45 3.76 11.40 1.17
C ARG A 45 3.73 12.90 1.41
N SER A 46 2.60 13.56 1.15
CA SER A 46 2.44 14.98 1.47
C SER A 46 2.55 15.20 2.98
N MET A 47 1.88 14.39 3.78
CA MET A 47 1.92 14.46 5.25
C MET A 47 3.37 14.29 5.77
N GLU A 48 4.07 13.26 5.28
CA GLU A 48 5.47 12.99 5.61
C GLU A 48 6.38 14.17 5.24
N HIS A 49 6.24 14.73 4.03
CA HIS A 49 7.01 15.89 3.61
C HIS A 49 6.75 17.11 4.51
N ARG A 50 5.50 17.35 4.92
CA ARG A 50 5.18 18.45 5.85
C ARG A 50 5.74 18.22 7.25
N ILE A 51 5.78 16.97 7.72
CA ILE A 51 6.44 16.60 8.96
C ILE A 51 7.96 16.88 8.85
N GLN A 52 8.58 16.47 7.75
CA GLN A 52 10.03 16.60 7.58
C GLN A 52 10.49 18.04 7.38
N LEU A 53 9.70 18.85 6.66
CA LEU A 53 9.99 20.27 6.46
C LEU A 53 9.93 21.06 7.77
N TYR A 54 9.09 20.64 8.71
CA TYR A 54 9.02 21.29 10.02
C TYR A 54 10.32 21.03 10.81
N ARG A 55 11.08 22.10 11.04
CA ARG A 55 12.40 22.06 11.69
C ARG A 55 13.42 21.18 10.97
N LEU A 56 13.21 20.91 9.66
CA LEU A 56 14.12 20.15 8.79
C LEU A 56 14.54 18.79 9.38
N ARG A 57 13.61 18.09 10.02
CA ARG A 57 13.87 16.80 10.67
C ARG A 57 13.65 15.65 9.69
N ARG A 58 14.60 14.71 9.61
CA ARG A 58 14.40 13.44 8.92
C ARG A 58 13.68 12.46 9.86
N THR A 59 12.37 12.65 10.03
CA THR A 59 11.50 11.73 10.79
C THR A 59 10.38 11.21 9.91
N HIS A 60 9.94 9.99 10.21
CA HIS A 60 8.78 9.36 9.58
C HIS A 60 7.63 9.15 10.58
N LEU A 61 7.80 9.64 11.81
CA LEU A 61 6.80 9.53 12.87
C LEU A 61 5.85 10.72 12.81
N VAL A 62 4.55 10.44 12.90
CA VAL A 62 3.54 11.46 13.11
C VAL A 62 3.68 12.01 14.53
N PRO A 63 3.66 13.34 14.74
CA PRO A 63 3.75 13.91 16.07
C PRO A 63 2.54 13.53 16.93
N GLU A 64 2.75 13.43 18.24
CA GLU A 64 1.69 13.15 19.22
C GLU A 64 1.14 14.43 19.87
N ASP A 65 1.97 15.49 19.94
CA ASP A 65 1.57 16.79 20.49
C ASP A 65 0.47 17.45 19.64
N GLU A 66 -0.57 17.95 20.31
CA GLU A 66 -1.74 18.52 19.65
C GLU A 66 -1.42 19.80 18.87
N ASN A 67 -0.49 20.63 19.34
CA ASN A 67 -0.08 21.84 18.62
C ASN A 67 0.66 21.47 17.34
N ASP A 68 1.51 20.45 17.41
CA ASP A 68 2.19 19.91 16.23
C ASP A 68 1.21 19.29 15.22
N LEU A 69 0.20 18.55 15.68
CA LEU A 69 -0.88 18.04 14.84
C LEU A 69 -1.71 19.16 14.21
N ARG A 70 -2.03 20.21 14.96
CA ARG A 70 -2.78 21.37 14.47
C ARG A 70 -2.00 22.10 13.36
N ARG A 71 -0.69 22.31 13.55
CA ARG A 71 0.19 22.87 12.52
C ARG A 71 0.21 21.99 11.28
N LEU A 72 0.39 20.68 11.46
CA LEU A 72 0.42 19.73 10.36
C LEU A 72 -0.88 19.75 9.56
N GLY A 73 -2.04 19.66 10.24
CA GLY A 73 -3.36 19.73 9.61
C GLY A 73 -3.55 21.01 8.80
N ARG A 74 -3.21 22.17 9.38
CA ARG A 74 -3.25 23.46 8.67
C ARG A 74 -2.33 23.48 7.44
N SER A 75 -1.13 22.92 7.55
CA SER A 75 -0.20 22.83 6.42
C SER A 75 -0.74 21.96 5.28
N MET A 76 -1.61 20.99 5.60
CA MET A 76 -2.31 20.15 4.64
C MET A 76 -3.63 20.76 4.14
N GLY A 77 -3.94 22.01 4.51
CA GLY A 77 -5.13 22.74 4.06
C GLY A 77 -6.39 22.48 4.89
N LEU A 78 -6.29 21.78 6.03
CA LEU A 78 -7.40 21.52 6.95
C LEU A 78 -7.57 22.74 7.87
N ARG A 79 -8.75 23.36 7.88
CA ARG A 79 -8.93 24.72 8.44
C ARG A 79 -9.85 24.77 9.65
N THR A 80 -11.00 24.09 9.59
CA THR A 80 -12.03 24.20 10.62
C THR A 80 -11.62 23.48 11.89
N GLU A 81 -11.36 22.17 11.78
CA GLU A 81 -10.96 21.31 12.90
C GLU A 81 -9.68 20.54 12.53
N PRO A 82 -8.52 21.22 12.38
CA PRO A 82 -7.36 20.67 11.69
C PRO A 82 -6.86 19.34 12.26
N VAL A 83 -6.91 19.18 13.59
CA VAL A 83 -6.49 17.95 14.27
C VAL A 83 -7.48 16.81 14.01
N ALA A 84 -8.78 17.05 14.20
CA ALA A 84 -9.79 16.03 14.02
C ALA A 84 -9.90 15.61 12.54
N GLU A 85 -9.85 16.57 11.62
CA GLU A 85 -9.86 16.33 10.17
C GLU A 85 -8.62 15.54 9.75
N LEU A 86 -7.43 15.89 10.25
CA LEU A 86 -6.19 15.20 9.94
C LEU A 86 -6.25 13.75 10.42
N ASN A 87 -6.63 13.53 11.67
CA ASN A 87 -6.75 12.20 12.25
C ASN A 87 -7.80 11.34 11.55
N LYS A 88 -8.90 11.94 11.08
CA LYS A 88 -9.92 11.26 10.29
C LYS A 88 -9.38 10.87 8.91
N ALA A 89 -8.74 11.79 8.20
CA ALA A 89 -8.18 11.55 6.88
C ALA A 89 -7.06 10.50 6.93
N TRP A 90 -6.16 10.62 7.91
CA TRP A 90 -5.06 9.68 8.09
C TRP A 90 -5.56 8.26 8.37
N ARG A 91 -6.48 8.09 9.34
CA ARG A 91 -7.10 6.77 9.60
C ARG A 91 -7.78 6.20 8.36
N ARG A 92 -8.53 7.02 7.61
CA ARG A 92 -9.18 6.59 6.37
C ARG A 92 -8.18 6.04 5.35
N HIS A 93 -7.09 6.76 5.09
CA HIS A 93 -6.06 6.31 4.15
C HIS A 93 -5.30 5.08 4.67
N ALA A 94 -4.93 5.04 5.95
CA ALA A 94 -4.25 3.90 6.56
C ALA A 94 -5.10 2.61 6.50
N SER A 95 -6.39 2.70 6.86
CA SER A 95 -7.32 1.58 6.76
C SER A 95 -7.55 1.13 5.31
N ALA A 96 -7.62 2.06 4.36
CA ALA A 96 -7.75 1.73 2.94
C ALA A 96 -6.51 0.98 2.42
N VAL A 97 -5.30 1.48 2.72
CA VAL A 97 -4.04 0.82 2.35
C VAL A 97 -3.95 -0.57 2.95
N ARG A 98 -4.25 -0.72 4.25
CA ARG A 98 -4.24 -2.03 4.91
C ARG A 98 -5.19 -3.03 4.24
N ARG A 99 -6.44 -2.63 4.00
CA ARG A 99 -7.44 -3.48 3.32
C ARG A 99 -6.98 -3.88 1.91
N LEU A 100 -6.44 -2.92 1.14
CA LEU A 100 -5.98 -3.18 -0.22
C LEU A 100 -4.72 -4.05 -0.24
N HIS A 101 -3.82 -3.87 0.72
CA HIS A 101 -2.67 -4.74 0.90
C HIS A 101 -3.11 -6.18 1.23
N GLU A 102 -4.03 -6.36 2.19
CA GLU A 102 -4.64 -7.66 2.50
C GLU A 102 -5.27 -8.31 1.27
N LYS A 103 -6.07 -7.54 0.51
CA LYS A 103 -6.73 -8.02 -0.71
C LYS A 103 -5.74 -8.44 -1.80
N LEU A 104 -4.71 -7.65 -2.07
CA LEU A 104 -3.81 -7.87 -3.20
C LEU A 104 -2.71 -8.88 -2.91
N PHE A 105 -2.21 -8.95 -1.66
CA PHE A 105 -1.06 -9.79 -1.32
C PHE A 105 -1.42 -11.07 -0.57
N TYR A 106 -2.46 -11.05 0.28
CA TYR A 106 -2.75 -12.19 1.15
C TYR A 106 -3.91 -13.05 0.66
N ARG A 107 -4.95 -12.45 0.07
CA ARG A 107 -6.12 -13.23 -0.36
C ARG A 107 -5.81 -14.27 -1.44
N PRO A 108 -5.02 -13.98 -2.48
CA PRO A 108 -4.63 -15.00 -3.46
C PRO A 108 -3.82 -16.14 -2.85
N LEU A 109 -2.96 -15.85 -1.87
CA LEU A 109 -2.17 -16.86 -1.15
C LEU A 109 -3.06 -17.74 -0.26
N LEU A 110 -4.01 -17.13 0.46
CA LEU A 110 -4.96 -17.85 1.29
C LEU A 110 -5.89 -18.74 0.46
N ASP A 111 -6.38 -18.26 -0.69
CA ASP A 111 -7.21 -19.06 -1.59
C ASP A 111 -6.40 -20.23 -2.19
N ALA A 112 -5.13 -20.00 -2.56
CA ALA A 112 -4.25 -21.06 -3.04
C ALA A 112 -3.96 -22.11 -1.95
N VAL A 113 -3.78 -21.72 -0.69
CA VAL A 113 -3.58 -22.64 0.44
C VAL A 113 -4.88 -23.35 0.85
N ALA A 114 -6.02 -22.66 0.82
CA ALA A 114 -7.33 -23.24 1.14
C ALA A 114 -7.77 -24.27 0.09
N GLN A 115 -7.45 -24.07 -1.20
CA GLN A 115 -7.63 -25.11 -2.22
C GLN A 115 -6.73 -26.34 -2.01
N LEU A 116 -5.67 -26.22 -1.18
CA LEU A 116 -4.74 -27.32 -0.89
C LEU A 116 -5.11 -28.15 0.36
N THR A 117 -6.22 -27.86 1.08
CA THR A 117 -6.57 -28.64 2.30
C THR A 117 -8.09 -28.66 2.54
N PRO A 118 -8.74 -29.82 2.87
CA PRO A 118 -8.20 -31.00 3.55
C PRO A 118 -8.47 -32.36 2.87
N GLY A 119 -7.46 -33.24 2.84
CA GLY A 119 -7.61 -34.68 2.56
C GLY A 119 -6.61 -35.27 1.58
N GLU A 120 -6.00 -34.47 0.72
CA GLU A 120 -5.10 -34.98 -0.31
C GLU A 120 -3.63 -34.80 0.06
N THR A 121 -3.10 -35.88 0.63
CA THR A 121 -1.76 -36.40 0.34
C THR A 121 -0.59 -35.46 0.67
N ARG A 122 0.14 -35.77 1.75
CA ARG A 122 1.47 -35.21 2.08
C ARG A 122 2.29 -34.99 0.80
N LEU A 123 2.36 -33.74 0.34
CA LEU A 123 3.25 -33.36 -0.75
C LEU A 123 4.67 -33.55 -0.24
N SER A 124 5.37 -34.55 -0.79
CA SER A 124 6.77 -34.72 -0.46
C SER A 124 7.53 -33.44 -0.85
N PRO A 125 8.60 -33.07 -0.11
CA PRO A 125 9.32 -31.81 -0.31
C PRO A 125 9.78 -31.55 -1.75
N ARG A 126 9.91 -32.61 -2.57
CA ARG A 126 10.38 -32.54 -3.96
C ARG A 126 9.31 -32.06 -4.96
N ALA A 127 8.02 -32.14 -4.63
CA ALA A 127 6.92 -31.71 -5.50
C ALA A 127 6.49 -30.24 -5.29
N ALA A 128 6.98 -29.59 -4.22
CA ALA A 128 6.66 -28.20 -3.89
C ALA A 128 7.56 -27.18 -4.62
N GLY A 129 8.76 -27.59 -5.05
CA GLY A 129 9.76 -26.71 -5.67
C GLY A 129 9.27 -25.93 -6.90
N PRO A 130 8.65 -26.58 -7.91
CA PRO A 130 8.19 -25.89 -9.12
C PRO A 130 7.01 -24.93 -8.87
N ARG A 131 6.21 -25.17 -7.83
CA ARG A 131 5.02 -24.37 -7.52
C ARG A 131 5.32 -23.15 -6.65
N LEU A 132 6.33 -23.24 -5.77
CA LEU A 132 6.81 -22.10 -4.99
C LEU A 132 7.61 -21.10 -5.84
N ALA A 133 8.27 -21.58 -6.91
CA ALA A 133 8.98 -20.72 -7.87
C ALA A 133 8.06 -19.74 -8.65
N GLY A 134 6.74 -19.95 -8.62
CA GLY A 134 5.76 -19.01 -9.17
C GLY A 134 5.30 -17.92 -8.19
N LEU A 135 5.67 -18.02 -6.91
CA LEU A 135 5.35 -17.05 -5.85
C LEU A 135 6.56 -16.17 -5.48
N GLY A 136 7.71 -16.39 -6.12
CA GLY A 136 8.97 -15.66 -5.93
C GLY A 136 10.15 -16.44 -6.48
#